data_AF-A0A522BZZ8-F1
#
_entry.id   AF-A0A522BZZ8-F1
#
_cell.length_a   1.000
_cell.length_b   1.000
_cell.length_c   1.000
_cell.angle_alpha   90.00
_cell.angle_beta   90.00
_cell.angle_gamma   90.00
#
_symmetry.space_group_name_H-M   'P 1'
#
loop_
_entity.id
_entity.type
_entity.pdbx_description
1 polymer ?
#
loop_
_entity_poly.entity_id
_entity_poly.type
_entity_poly.pdbx_seq_one_letter_code
_entity_poly.pdbx_strand_id
1 'polypeptide(L)'
;MTQDYGLWSLAVLNSALMIAFGVSFFHPRTRRDWRAMSGYSAFIVALFTEMYGAPLTVYLLAGWLGERFPALQATHSGGHLWNDLIGWQADPHVSPFHLASYVLIGGGFWLIAVAWQVLHRAAQTGELATSGPYGWLRHPQYLGFLLVMAGWLLQRPTIPTLVMFPVLAWVYARLARSEEREVAGDFGSAWVDYAARVRAYKPVRPVLAAPGPVGVSGQEPETDSAELSAWSCGAILCSTHADTPLGCATHGLGIARQEVLMATTRTTNAQRRARADDRAHPAEPAHGYAPTKGAHLKRLARIEGQVRGITRMVEEDKYCIDVLTQVSAVTKALQAVSLGLLEAHIAHCVADAVAVGGDEGAAKLKEASDAIARLVRS
;
A
#
# COMPACT_ATOMS: atom_id res chain seq x y z
N MET A 1 -10.78 -47.03 -23.23
CA MET A 1 -10.57 -45.59 -23.45
C MET A 1 -11.26 -44.87 -22.31
N THR A 2 -10.54 -44.57 -21.23
CA THR A 2 -11.06 -43.80 -20.11
C THR A 2 -11.27 -42.36 -20.58
N GLN A 3 -12.50 -41.85 -20.45
CA GLN A 3 -12.82 -40.45 -20.76
C GLN A 3 -12.26 -39.56 -19.65
N ASP A 4 -11.02 -39.11 -19.80
CA ASP A 4 -10.35 -38.21 -18.83
C ASP A 4 -10.52 -36.72 -19.18
N TYR A 5 -11.32 -36.41 -20.21
CA TYR A 5 -11.72 -35.05 -20.61
C TYR A 5 -13.24 -34.89 -20.49
N GLY A 6 -13.72 -33.67 -20.22
CA GLY A 6 -15.14 -33.38 -20.01
C GLY A 6 -15.57 -33.33 -18.55
N LEU A 7 -14.64 -33.04 -17.63
CA LEU A 7 -14.91 -32.74 -16.23
C LEU A 7 -15.50 -31.32 -16.08
N TRP A 8 -16.58 -31.05 -16.80
CA TRP A 8 -17.24 -29.74 -16.85
C TRP A 8 -17.73 -29.28 -15.49
N SER A 9 -18.10 -30.20 -14.60
CA SER A 9 -18.44 -29.89 -13.21
C SER A 9 -17.26 -29.26 -12.46
N LEU A 10 -16.05 -29.83 -12.59
CA LEU A 10 -14.84 -29.26 -12.01
C LEU A 10 -14.44 -27.94 -12.67
N ALA A 11 -14.57 -27.83 -14.00
CA ALA A 11 -14.29 -26.59 -14.71
C ALA A 11 -15.19 -25.44 -14.23
N VAL A 12 -16.50 -25.69 -14.14
CA VAL A 12 -17.50 -24.71 -13.68
C VAL A 12 -17.28 -24.37 -12.21
N LEU A 13 -17.08 -25.37 -11.36
CA LEU A 13 -16.88 -25.15 -9.92
C LEU A 13 -15.62 -24.32 -9.64
N ASN A 14 -14.48 -24.69 -10.23
CA ASN A 14 -13.23 -23.96 -10.05
C ASN A 14 -13.31 -22.55 -10.62
N SER A 15 -13.96 -22.38 -11.78
CA SER A 15 -14.18 -21.04 -12.35
C SER A 15 -15.04 -20.17 -11.44
N ALA A 16 -16.17 -20.71 -10.95
CA ALA A 16 -17.06 -19.99 -10.05
C ALA A 16 -16.36 -19.60 -8.75
N LEU A 17 -15.58 -20.51 -8.17
CA LEU A 17 -14.82 -20.26 -6.94
C LEU A 17 -13.76 -19.18 -7.15
N MET A 18 -12.98 -19.24 -8.22
CA MET A 18 -11.97 -18.21 -8.53
C MET A 18 -12.57 -16.86 -8.91
N ILE A 19 -13.73 -16.85 -9.57
CA ILE A 19 -14.47 -15.61 -9.87
C ILE A 19 -15.02 -15.00 -8.59
N ALA A 20 -15.67 -15.80 -7.74
CA ALA A 20 -16.19 -15.34 -6.45
C ALA A 20 -15.08 -14.79 -5.56
N PHE A 21 -13.94 -15.49 -5.50
CA PHE A 21 -12.75 -15.01 -4.80
C PHE A 21 -12.23 -13.69 -5.38
N GLY A 22 -12.13 -13.57 -6.71
CA GLY A 22 -11.74 -12.33 -7.38
C GLY A 22 -12.68 -11.16 -7.06
N VAL A 23 -13.99 -11.37 -7.14
CA VAL A 23 -15.00 -10.35 -6.80
C VAL A 23 -14.90 -9.94 -5.33
N SER A 24 -14.69 -10.90 -4.42
CA SER A 24 -14.49 -10.65 -2.99
C SER A 24 -13.22 -9.87 -2.68
N PHE A 25 -12.21 -9.92 -3.54
CA PHE A 25 -10.98 -9.16 -3.34
C PHE A 25 -11.10 -7.75 -3.93
N PHE A 26 -11.54 -7.65 -5.19
CA PHE A 26 -11.57 -6.40 -5.94
C PHE A 26 -12.76 -5.48 -5.64
N HIS A 27 -13.84 -6.00 -5.03
CA HIS A 27 -15.03 -5.23 -4.64
C HIS A 27 -15.51 -4.24 -5.73
N PRO A 28 -15.90 -4.70 -6.94
CA PRO A 28 -16.22 -3.82 -8.05
C PRO A 28 -17.43 -2.92 -7.74
N ARG A 29 -17.23 -1.59 -7.77
CA ARG A 29 -18.30 -0.60 -7.48
C ARG A 29 -18.71 0.22 -8.70
N THR A 30 -17.83 0.37 -9.70
CA THR A 30 -18.09 1.16 -10.89
C THR A 30 -18.31 0.29 -12.13
N ARG A 31 -18.94 0.85 -13.18
CA ARG A 31 -19.09 0.16 -14.48
C ARG A 31 -17.74 -0.21 -15.12
N ARG A 32 -16.66 0.51 -14.80
CA ARG A 32 -15.31 0.18 -15.30
C ARG A 32 -14.75 -1.05 -14.56
N ASP A 33 -14.95 -1.12 -13.25
CA ASP A 33 -14.52 -2.28 -12.45
C ASP A 33 -15.24 -3.55 -12.89
N TRP A 34 -16.54 -3.45 -13.17
CA TRP A 34 -17.32 -4.58 -13.72
C TRP A 34 -16.84 -5.03 -15.11
N ARG A 35 -16.38 -4.10 -15.96
CA ARG A 35 -15.77 -4.44 -17.27
C ARG A 35 -14.40 -5.13 -17.10
N ALA A 36 -13.60 -4.67 -16.15
CA ALA A 36 -12.34 -5.35 -15.82
C ALA A 36 -12.61 -6.76 -15.26
N MET A 37 -13.60 -6.89 -14.38
CA MET A 37 -14.04 -8.18 -13.82
C MET A 37 -14.62 -9.12 -14.86
N SER A 38 -15.32 -8.63 -15.89
CA SER A 38 -15.76 -9.48 -17.00
C SER A 38 -14.58 -10.02 -17.81
N GLY A 39 -13.52 -9.22 -18.00
CA GLY A 39 -12.29 -9.68 -18.65
C GLY A 39 -11.57 -10.76 -17.85
N TYR A 40 -11.42 -10.56 -16.55
CA TYR A 40 -10.88 -11.57 -15.62
C TYR A 40 -11.73 -12.85 -15.63
N SER A 41 -13.05 -12.73 -15.51
CA SER A 41 -13.96 -13.88 -15.46
C SER A 41 -13.92 -14.68 -16.76
N ALA A 42 -13.92 -14.00 -17.91
CA ALA A 42 -13.77 -14.66 -19.22
C ALA A 42 -12.45 -15.42 -19.33
N PHE A 43 -11.35 -14.83 -18.83
CA PHE A 43 -10.05 -15.49 -18.78
C PHE A 43 -10.07 -16.74 -17.89
N ILE A 44 -10.62 -16.65 -16.67
CA ILE A 44 -10.70 -17.78 -15.73
C ILE A 44 -11.52 -18.94 -16.34
N VAL A 45 -12.67 -18.63 -16.93
CA VAL A 45 -13.50 -19.64 -17.61
C VAL A 45 -12.74 -20.26 -18.77
N ALA A 46 -12.05 -19.47 -19.60
CA ALA A 46 -11.24 -20.00 -20.70
C ALA A 46 -10.13 -20.92 -20.20
N LEU A 47 -9.40 -20.52 -19.15
CA LEU A 47 -8.31 -21.29 -18.56
C LEU A 47 -8.78 -22.65 -18.01
N PHE A 48 -9.84 -22.68 -17.20
CA PHE A 48 -10.35 -23.93 -16.64
C PHE A 48 -11.07 -24.80 -17.67
N THR A 49 -11.70 -24.19 -18.67
CA THR A 49 -12.27 -24.92 -19.81
C THR A 49 -11.17 -25.63 -20.60
N GLU A 50 -10.03 -24.97 -20.81
CA GLU A 50 -8.88 -25.57 -21.50
C GLU A 50 -8.24 -26.70 -20.68
N MET A 51 -8.23 -26.59 -19.35
CA MET A 51 -7.59 -27.56 -18.46
C MET A 51 -8.47 -28.81 -18.17
N TYR A 52 -9.78 -28.64 -18.00
CA TYR A 52 -10.70 -29.71 -17.54
C TYR A 52 -11.82 -30.06 -18.52
N GLY A 53 -12.13 -29.16 -19.46
CA GLY A 53 -13.20 -29.32 -20.43
C GLY A 53 -12.70 -30.00 -21.70
N ALA A 54 -12.63 -29.23 -22.79
CA ALA A 54 -12.04 -29.65 -24.05
C ALA A 54 -10.89 -28.69 -24.38
N PRO A 55 -9.63 -29.17 -24.49
CA PRO A 55 -8.50 -28.30 -24.76
C PRO A 55 -8.65 -27.65 -26.14
N LEU A 56 -9.07 -26.37 -26.14
CA LEU A 56 -9.30 -25.58 -27.35
C LEU A 56 -8.04 -25.51 -28.21
N THR A 57 -6.87 -25.52 -27.57
CA THR A 57 -5.54 -25.65 -28.18
C THR A 57 -5.45 -26.90 -29.05
N VAL A 58 -5.81 -28.06 -28.50
CA VAL A 58 -5.80 -29.33 -29.24
C VAL A 58 -6.85 -29.28 -30.35
N TYR A 59 -8.05 -28.76 -30.08
CA TYR A 59 -9.11 -28.65 -31.09
C TYR A 59 -8.71 -27.76 -32.29
N LEU A 60 -8.06 -26.61 -32.05
CA LEU A 60 -7.60 -25.69 -33.09
C LEU A 60 -6.36 -26.21 -33.84
N LEU A 61 -5.46 -26.91 -33.15
CA LEU A 61 -4.23 -27.45 -33.74
C LEU A 61 -4.45 -28.83 -34.40
N ALA A 62 -5.48 -29.59 -34.03
CA ALA A 62 -5.75 -30.92 -34.57
C ALA A 62 -5.97 -30.91 -36.09
N GLY A 63 -6.62 -29.86 -36.63
CA GLY A 63 -6.88 -29.75 -38.07
C GLY A 63 -5.64 -29.47 -38.93
N TRP A 64 -4.63 -28.80 -38.38
CA TRP A 64 -3.41 -28.42 -39.12
C TRP A 64 -2.18 -29.29 -38.78
N LEU A 65 -2.09 -29.72 -37.52
CA LEU A 65 -0.93 -30.41 -36.97
C LEU A 65 -1.15 -31.94 -36.87
N GLY A 66 -2.40 -32.40 -36.89
CA GLY A 66 -2.78 -33.81 -36.85
C GLY A 66 -2.36 -34.62 -38.10
N GLU A 67 -2.22 -33.98 -39.27
CA GLU A 67 -1.72 -34.64 -40.48
C GLU A 67 -0.18 -34.70 -40.57
N ARG A 68 0.54 -33.86 -39.82
CA ARG A 68 2.02 -33.79 -39.85
C ARG A 68 2.71 -34.48 -38.66
N PHE A 69 2.03 -34.64 -37.52
CA PHE A 69 2.61 -35.22 -36.31
C PHE A 69 1.64 -36.24 -35.67
N PRO A 70 1.84 -37.56 -35.93
CA PRO A 70 1.00 -38.63 -35.37
C PRO A 70 0.95 -38.68 -33.83
N ALA A 71 1.87 -37.99 -33.15
CA ALA A 71 1.95 -37.88 -31.69
C ALA A 71 0.88 -36.97 -31.06
N LEU A 72 0.13 -36.20 -31.86
CA LEU A 72 -0.94 -35.30 -31.37
C LEU A 72 -2.32 -35.98 -31.28
N GLN A 73 -2.38 -37.31 -31.37
CA GLN A 73 -3.62 -38.03 -31.13
C GLN A 73 -4.01 -37.95 -29.64
N ALA A 74 -5.29 -37.69 -29.39
CA ALA A 74 -5.90 -37.48 -28.07
C ALA A 74 -5.72 -38.70 -27.14
N THR A 75 -4.57 -38.79 -26.49
CA THR A 75 -4.25 -39.74 -25.43
C THR A 75 -3.75 -38.97 -24.21
N HIS A 76 -3.89 -39.57 -23.02
CA HIS A 76 -3.61 -38.98 -21.68
C HIS A 76 -2.22 -38.31 -21.55
N SER A 77 -1.29 -38.60 -22.47
CA SER A 77 0.07 -38.04 -22.56
C SER A 77 0.17 -36.70 -23.33
N GLY A 78 -0.84 -36.33 -24.13
CA GLY A 78 -0.82 -35.19 -25.06
C GLY A 78 -0.86 -33.78 -24.42
N GLY A 79 -0.78 -33.71 -23.09
CA GLY A 79 -0.61 -32.45 -22.36
C GLY A 79 0.85 -31.99 -22.25
N HIS A 80 1.81 -32.78 -22.73
CA HIS A 80 3.25 -32.53 -22.63
C HIS A 80 3.87 -32.30 -24.01
N LEU A 81 3.36 -31.27 -24.71
CA LEU A 81 3.79 -30.88 -26.06
C LEU A 81 5.32 -30.91 -26.25
N TRP A 82 6.07 -30.41 -25.25
CA TRP A 82 7.54 -30.39 -25.30
C TRP A 82 8.18 -31.77 -25.23
N ASN A 83 7.62 -32.71 -24.46
CA ASN A 83 8.14 -34.07 -24.33
C ASN A 83 7.88 -34.87 -25.61
N ASP A 84 6.70 -34.70 -26.20
CA ASP A 84 6.32 -35.33 -27.46
C ASP A 84 7.18 -34.81 -28.62
N LEU A 85 7.50 -33.50 -28.62
CA LEU A 85 8.36 -32.87 -29.63
C LEU A 85 9.81 -33.40 -29.62
N ILE A 86 10.33 -33.79 -28.44
CA ILE A 86 11.68 -34.34 -28.31
C ILE A 86 11.72 -35.88 -28.26
N GLY A 87 10.57 -36.55 -28.37
CA GLY A 87 10.46 -38.01 -28.31
C GLY A 87 10.79 -38.62 -26.95
N TRP A 88 10.53 -37.91 -25.85
CA TRP A 88 10.80 -38.38 -24.49
C TRP A 88 9.76 -39.45 -24.07
N GLN A 89 10.22 -40.68 -23.81
CA GLN A 89 9.34 -41.82 -23.53
C GLN A 89 9.22 -42.20 -22.05
N ALA A 90 10.03 -41.58 -21.17
CA ALA A 90 9.96 -41.81 -19.72
C ALA A 90 8.86 -40.95 -19.06
N ASP A 91 8.67 -41.10 -17.75
CA ASP A 91 7.66 -40.36 -17.00
C ASP A 91 7.75 -38.84 -17.30
N PRO A 92 6.66 -38.21 -17.78
CA PRO A 92 6.64 -36.79 -18.08
C PRO A 92 7.03 -35.88 -16.90
N HIS A 93 6.81 -36.31 -15.66
CA HIS A 93 7.11 -35.53 -14.46
C HIS A 93 8.61 -35.40 -14.18
N VAL A 94 9.43 -36.32 -14.71
CA VAL A 94 10.90 -36.25 -14.60
C VAL A 94 11.55 -35.71 -15.87
N SER A 95 10.76 -35.23 -16.84
CA SER A 95 11.29 -34.61 -18.03
C SER A 95 12.15 -33.38 -17.69
N PRO A 96 13.19 -33.09 -18.50
CA PRO A 96 14.03 -31.90 -18.29
C PRO A 96 13.23 -30.60 -18.19
N PHE A 97 12.11 -30.50 -18.91
CA PHE A 97 11.22 -29.34 -18.88
C PHE A 97 10.44 -29.20 -17.57
N HIS A 98 9.95 -30.31 -17.00
CA HIS A 98 9.29 -30.29 -15.69
C HIS A 98 10.28 -29.96 -14.59
N LEU A 99 11.47 -30.54 -14.62
CA LEU A 99 12.52 -30.23 -13.65
C LEU A 99 12.94 -28.75 -13.73
N ALA A 100 13.21 -28.24 -14.94
CA ALA A 100 13.52 -26.82 -15.15
C ALA A 100 12.38 -25.93 -14.65
N SER A 101 11.13 -26.32 -14.89
CA SER A 101 9.98 -25.59 -14.39
C SER A 101 9.87 -25.61 -12.86
N TYR A 102 10.07 -26.75 -12.21
CA TYR A 102 10.08 -26.83 -10.75
C TYR A 102 11.16 -25.94 -10.14
N VAL A 103 12.33 -25.84 -10.78
CA VAL A 103 13.38 -24.90 -10.39
C VAL A 103 12.91 -23.45 -10.56
N LEU A 104 12.27 -23.10 -11.68
CA LEU A 104 11.73 -21.75 -11.91
C LEU A 104 10.63 -21.37 -10.90
N ILE A 105 9.68 -22.27 -10.65
CA ILE A 105 8.57 -22.05 -9.72
C ILE A 105 9.08 -21.97 -8.28
N GLY A 106 9.88 -22.95 -7.86
CA GLY A 106 10.45 -22.99 -6.52
C GLY A 106 11.38 -21.80 -6.26
N GLY A 107 12.24 -21.48 -7.22
CA GLY A 107 13.10 -20.30 -7.17
C GLY A 107 12.32 -18.98 -7.14
N GLY A 108 11.23 -18.89 -7.90
CA GLY A 108 10.34 -17.73 -7.92
C GLY A 108 9.64 -17.51 -6.57
N PHE A 109 9.04 -18.55 -5.99
CA PHE A 109 8.44 -18.47 -4.65
C PHE A 109 9.46 -18.14 -3.56
N TRP A 110 10.63 -18.78 -3.60
CA TRP A 110 11.72 -18.49 -2.68
C TRP A 110 12.15 -17.01 -2.76
N LEU A 111 12.32 -16.48 -3.98
CA LEU A 111 12.69 -15.08 -4.19
C LEU A 111 11.63 -14.12 -3.66
N ILE A 112 10.34 -14.40 -3.90
CA ILE A 112 9.22 -13.61 -3.34
C ILE A 112 9.28 -13.61 -1.81
N ALA A 113 9.44 -14.79 -1.20
CA ALA A 113 9.46 -14.94 0.25
C ALA A 113 10.62 -14.16 0.91
N VAL A 114 11.84 -14.28 0.38
CA VAL A 114 13.02 -13.57 0.91
C VAL A 114 12.92 -12.07 0.66
N ALA A 115 12.43 -11.65 -0.52
CA ALA A 115 12.26 -10.23 -0.82
C ALA A 115 11.19 -9.57 0.06
N TRP A 116 10.09 -10.27 0.35
CA TRP A 116 9.03 -9.75 1.21
C TRP A 116 9.55 -9.36 2.59
N GLN A 117 10.39 -10.19 3.20
CA GLN A 117 10.95 -9.92 4.53
C GLN A 117 11.77 -8.63 4.57
N VAL A 118 12.55 -8.34 3.53
CA VAL A 118 13.35 -7.10 3.44
C VAL A 118 12.46 -5.90 3.23
N LEU A 119 11.51 -5.99 2.28
CA LEU A 119 10.62 -4.87 1.97
C LEU A 119 9.71 -4.53 3.15
N HIS A 120 9.16 -5.53 3.83
CA HIS A 120 8.27 -5.31 4.96
C HIS A 120 8.97 -4.60 6.11
N ARG A 121 10.22 -4.97 6.42
CA ARG A 121 11.02 -4.26 7.44
C ARG A 121 11.31 -2.82 7.04
N ALA A 122 11.78 -2.60 5.81
CA ALA A 122 12.07 -1.27 5.29
C ALA A 122 10.82 -0.37 5.28
N ALA A 123 9.66 -0.94 4.92
CA ALA A 123 8.38 -0.22 4.96
C ALA A 123 7.94 0.15 6.39
N GLN A 124 8.26 -0.68 7.39
CA GLN A 124 7.97 -0.37 8.80
C GLN A 124 8.87 0.74 9.35
N THR A 125 10.12 0.81 8.90
CA THR A 125 11.09 1.84 9.33
C THR A 125 11.04 3.11 8.48
N GLY A 126 10.30 3.10 7.36
CA GLY A 126 10.26 4.22 6.42
C GLY A 126 11.59 4.40 5.66
N GLU A 127 12.32 3.30 5.47
CA GLU A 127 13.63 3.28 4.83
C GLU A 127 13.57 2.65 3.43
N LEU A 128 14.60 2.92 2.62
CA LEU A 128 14.72 2.33 1.30
C LEU A 128 15.23 0.87 1.40
N ALA A 129 14.49 -0.07 0.82
CA ALA A 129 14.91 -1.47 0.74
C ALA A 129 16.08 -1.63 -0.24
N THR A 130 17.30 -1.79 0.28
CA THR A 130 18.53 -1.88 -0.53
C THR A 130 19.38 -3.13 -0.25
N SER A 131 18.99 -3.95 0.73
CA SER A 131 19.73 -5.12 1.17
C SER A 131 19.12 -6.43 0.66
N GLY A 132 19.83 -7.55 0.85
CA GLY A 132 19.35 -8.87 0.40
C GLY A 132 19.05 -8.87 -1.11
N PRO A 133 17.90 -9.42 -1.55
CA PRO A 133 17.52 -9.44 -2.97
C PRO A 133 17.49 -8.05 -3.64
N TYR A 134 17.14 -7.00 -2.90
CA TYR A 134 17.11 -5.63 -3.42
C TYR A 134 18.51 -5.06 -3.68
N GLY A 135 19.57 -5.64 -3.10
CA GLY A 135 20.94 -5.29 -3.46
C GLY A 135 21.36 -5.79 -4.85
N TRP A 136 20.67 -6.81 -5.37
CA TRP A 136 21.00 -7.42 -6.66
C TRP A 136 20.16 -6.86 -7.81
N LEU A 137 18.88 -6.59 -7.55
CA LEU A 137 17.94 -6.04 -8.53
C LEU A 137 16.78 -5.34 -7.83
N ARG A 138 16.18 -4.33 -8.48
CA ARG A 138 15.18 -3.45 -7.82
C ARG A 138 13.81 -4.09 -7.64
N HIS A 139 13.47 -5.07 -8.49
CA HIS A 139 12.14 -5.68 -8.57
C HIS A 139 12.14 -7.20 -8.32
N PRO A 140 12.66 -7.71 -7.17
CA PRO A 140 12.81 -9.14 -6.93
C PRO A 140 11.48 -9.86 -6.81
N GLN A 141 10.45 -9.22 -6.27
CA GLN A 141 9.11 -9.80 -6.20
C GLN A 141 8.49 -9.96 -7.59
N TYR A 142 8.52 -8.92 -8.42
CA TYR A 142 8.01 -9.02 -9.80
C TYR A 142 8.79 -10.04 -10.62
N LEU A 143 10.11 -10.10 -10.47
CA LEU A 143 10.92 -11.15 -11.09
C LEU A 143 10.49 -12.53 -10.60
N GLY A 144 10.27 -12.72 -9.30
CA GLY A 144 9.78 -13.97 -8.73
C GLY A 144 8.43 -14.38 -9.32
N PHE A 145 7.47 -13.46 -9.44
CA PHE A 145 6.19 -13.73 -10.09
C PHE A 145 6.36 -14.11 -11.57
N LEU A 146 7.23 -13.43 -12.30
CA LEU A 146 7.56 -13.77 -13.69
C LEU A 146 8.20 -15.16 -13.83
N LEU A 147 9.06 -15.56 -12.88
CA LEU A 147 9.66 -16.89 -12.85
C LEU A 147 8.62 -17.98 -12.59
N VAL A 148 7.69 -17.76 -11.65
CA VAL A 148 6.58 -18.69 -11.38
C VAL A 148 5.69 -18.85 -12.63
N MET A 149 5.34 -17.74 -13.27
CA MET A 149 4.54 -17.77 -14.51
C MET A 149 5.28 -18.46 -15.66
N ALA A 150 6.58 -18.20 -15.83
CA ALA A 150 7.41 -18.85 -16.84
C ALA A 150 7.56 -20.36 -16.60
N GLY A 151 7.67 -20.78 -15.34
CA GLY A 151 7.68 -22.19 -14.98
C GLY A 151 6.37 -22.88 -15.37
N TRP A 152 5.22 -22.29 -15.04
CA TRP A 152 3.92 -22.82 -15.48
C TRP A 152 3.79 -22.90 -17.00
N LEU A 153 4.24 -21.87 -17.71
CA LEU A 153 4.27 -21.84 -19.18
C LEU A 153 5.14 -22.98 -19.76
N LEU A 154 6.23 -23.34 -19.09
CA LEU A 154 7.12 -24.41 -19.52
C LEU A 154 6.52 -25.81 -19.32
N GLN A 155 5.73 -26.03 -18.25
CA GLN A 155 5.08 -27.32 -17.99
C GLN A 155 3.92 -27.60 -18.96
N ARG A 156 3.09 -26.58 -19.20
CA ARG A 156 1.87 -26.69 -20.03
C ARG A 156 1.70 -25.43 -20.87
N PRO A 157 2.38 -25.32 -22.02
CA PRO A 157 2.20 -24.19 -22.91
C PRO A 157 0.79 -24.24 -23.51
N THR A 158 -0.06 -23.31 -23.09
CA THR A 158 -1.39 -23.12 -23.69
C THR A 158 -1.41 -21.82 -24.50
N ILE A 159 -2.30 -21.72 -25.51
CA ILE A 159 -2.42 -20.48 -26.29
C ILE A 159 -2.72 -19.27 -25.37
N PRO A 160 -3.65 -19.37 -24.40
CA PRO A 160 -3.89 -18.29 -23.45
C PRO A 160 -2.65 -17.92 -22.63
N THR A 161 -1.87 -18.89 -22.15
CA THR A 161 -0.67 -18.58 -21.35
C THR A 161 0.45 -17.98 -22.20
N LEU A 162 0.63 -18.44 -23.45
CA LEU A 162 1.58 -17.88 -24.42
C LEU A 162 1.27 -16.43 -24.78
N VAL A 163 -0.02 -16.06 -24.88
CA VAL A 163 -0.44 -14.69 -25.17
C VAL A 163 -0.45 -13.83 -23.90
N MET A 164 -0.94 -14.38 -22.79
CA MET A 164 -1.10 -13.63 -21.55
C MET A 164 0.24 -13.33 -20.89
N PHE A 165 1.21 -14.25 -20.93
CA PHE A 165 2.52 -14.05 -20.33
C PHE A 165 3.22 -12.75 -20.79
N PRO A 166 3.40 -12.46 -22.10
CA PRO A 166 4.01 -11.21 -22.54
C PRO A 166 3.17 -9.98 -22.19
N VAL A 167 1.83 -10.10 -22.17
CA VAL A 167 0.95 -8.99 -21.74
C VAL A 167 1.14 -8.69 -20.26
N LEU A 168 1.13 -9.70 -19.39
CA LEU A 168 1.35 -9.55 -17.95
C LEU A 168 2.77 -9.06 -17.65
N ALA A 169 3.78 -9.57 -18.35
CA ALA A 169 5.14 -9.08 -18.23
C ALA A 169 5.25 -7.60 -18.59
N TRP A 170 4.57 -7.16 -19.65
CA TRP A 170 4.50 -5.75 -20.02
C TRP A 170 3.76 -4.91 -18.98
N VAL A 171 2.61 -5.38 -18.47
CA VAL A 171 1.84 -4.71 -17.42
C VAL A 171 2.68 -4.56 -16.15
N TYR A 172 3.33 -5.62 -15.68
CA TYR A 172 4.21 -5.58 -14.51
C TYR A 172 5.42 -4.68 -14.72
N ALA A 173 6.02 -4.69 -15.91
CA ALA A 173 7.09 -3.76 -16.24
C ALA A 173 6.62 -2.30 -16.23
N ARG A 174 5.36 -2.03 -16.59
CA ARG A 174 4.76 -0.70 -16.53
C ARG A 174 4.46 -0.28 -15.10
N LEU A 175 3.91 -1.19 -14.28
CA LEU A 175 3.61 -0.97 -12.87
C LEU A 175 4.88 -0.72 -12.07
N ALA A 176 5.91 -1.54 -12.25
CA ALA A 176 7.21 -1.33 -11.64
C ALA A 176 7.78 0.06 -11.95
N ARG A 177 7.59 0.56 -13.18
CA ARG A 177 8.01 1.91 -13.57
C ARG A 177 7.18 3.03 -12.94
N SER A 178 5.90 2.82 -12.64
CA SER A 178 5.14 3.82 -11.88
C SER A 178 5.59 3.84 -10.42
N GLU A 179 5.79 2.68 -9.81
CA GLU A 179 6.30 2.57 -8.44
C GLU A 179 7.69 3.19 -8.28
N GLU A 180 8.60 2.99 -9.25
CA GLU A 180 9.92 3.64 -9.25
C GLU A 180 9.82 5.18 -9.22
N ARG A 181 8.78 5.77 -9.83
CA ARG A 181 8.59 7.24 -9.82
C ARG A 181 8.06 7.73 -8.48
N GLU A 182 7.17 6.95 -7.87
CA GLU A 182 6.64 7.24 -6.53
C GLU A 182 7.77 7.17 -5.49
N VAL A 183 8.55 6.09 -5.50
CA VAL A 183 9.71 5.90 -4.62
C VAL A 183 10.79 6.97 -4.88
N ALA A 184 11.00 7.39 -6.13
CA ALA A 184 11.88 8.51 -6.44
C ALA A 184 11.42 9.82 -5.80
N GLY A 185 10.10 10.05 -5.76
CA GLY A 185 9.50 11.22 -5.09
C GLY A 185 9.70 11.18 -3.58
N ASP A 186 9.52 10.01 -2.97
CA ASP A 186 9.59 9.84 -1.51
C ASP A 186 11.03 9.86 -0.96
N PHE A 187 11.99 9.29 -1.69
CA PHE A 187 13.36 9.06 -1.20
C PHE A 187 14.44 9.91 -1.91
N GLY A 188 14.09 10.68 -2.94
CA GLY A 188 14.97 11.67 -3.57
C GLY A 188 16.35 11.13 -3.95
N SER A 189 17.42 11.75 -3.40
CA SER A 189 18.81 11.39 -3.71
C SER A 189 19.18 9.96 -3.31
N ALA A 190 18.65 9.44 -2.19
CA ALA A 190 18.89 8.08 -1.76
C ALA A 190 18.40 7.05 -2.79
N TRP A 191 17.25 7.34 -3.43
CA TRP A 191 16.76 6.54 -4.56
C TRP A 191 17.66 6.66 -5.79
N VAL A 192 18.08 7.87 -6.16
CA VAL A 192 18.94 8.10 -7.33
C VAL A 192 20.25 7.31 -7.23
N ASP A 193 20.89 7.36 -6.06
CA ASP A 193 22.12 6.63 -5.78
C ASP A 193 21.94 5.12 -5.85
N TYR A 194 20.84 4.62 -5.29
CA TYR A 194 20.49 3.21 -5.36
C TYR A 194 20.18 2.76 -6.80
N ALA A 195 19.37 3.51 -7.53
CA ALA A 195 18.94 3.19 -8.90
C ALA A 195 20.10 3.25 -9.91
N ALA A 196 21.14 4.05 -9.64
CA ALA A 196 22.37 4.08 -10.43
C ALA A 196 23.17 2.78 -10.29
N ARG A 197 23.15 2.14 -9.11
CA ARG A 197 23.92 0.92 -8.81
C ARG A 197 23.17 -0.36 -9.14
N VAL A 198 21.86 -0.40 -8.91
CA VAL A 198 21.05 -1.62 -8.99
C VAL A 198 20.11 -1.54 -10.19
N ARG A 199 20.09 -2.58 -11.04
CA ARG A 199 19.24 -2.63 -12.25
C ARG A 199 17.83 -3.14 -11.92
N ALA A 200 16.87 -2.84 -12.79
CA ALA A 200 15.47 -3.22 -12.58
C ALA A 200 15.27 -4.75 -12.44
N TYR A 201 15.66 -5.52 -13.46
CA TYR A 201 15.42 -6.98 -13.53
C TYR A 201 16.68 -7.82 -13.76
N LYS A 202 17.82 -7.19 -14.05
CA LYS A 202 19.07 -7.89 -14.32
C LYS A 202 19.89 -7.94 -13.03
N PRO A 203 20.22 -9.12 -12.49
CA PRO A 203 21.03 -9.21 -11.29
C PRO A 203 22.41 -8.59 -11.55
N VAL A 204 22.80 -7.64 -10.69
CA VAL A 204 24.15 -7.07 -10.64
C VAL A 204 24.75 -7.47 -9.31
N ARG A 205 26.06 -7.74 -9.28
CA ARG A 205 26.75 -8.04 -8.02
C ARG A 205 26.62 -6.81 -7.10
N PRO A 206 26.10 -6.97 -5.87
CA PRO A 206 26.01 -5.85 -4.96
C PRO A 206 27.41 -5.33 -4.65
N VAL A 207 27.60 -4.02 -4.85
CA VAL A 207 28.75 -3.32 -4.28
C VAL A 207 28.43 -3.16 -2.80
N LEU A 208 29.22 -3.78 -1.92
CA LEU A 208 29.10 -3.62 -0.47
C LEU A 208 29.24 -2.13 -0.14
N ALA A 209 28.11 -1.46 0.13
CA ALA A 209 28.11 -0.10 0.65
C ALA A 209 28.28 -0.16 2.17
N ALA A 210 29.21 0.64 2.71
CA ALA A 210 29.35 0.84 4.14
C ALA A 210 28.05 1.42 4.74
N PRO A 211 27.71 1.13 6.01
CA PRO A 211 26.51 1.65 6.65
C PRO A 211 26.63 3.17 6.80
N GLY A 212 25.92 3.92 5.95
CA GLY A 212 25.74 5.36 6.09
C GLY A 212 24.41 5.66 6.78
N PRO A 213 24.33 6.70 7.61
CA PRO A 213 23.08 7.09 8.25
C PRO A 213 22.15 7.69 7.19
N VAL A 214 21.01 7.06 6.94
CA VAL A 214 19.94 7.64 6.13
C VAL A 214 18.86 8.13 7.09
N GLY A 215 19.07 9.34 7.61
CA GLY A 215 18.01 10.11 8.23
C GLY A 215 17.09 10.66 7.14
N VAL A 216 15.79 10.45 7.32
CA VAL A 216 14.75 11.17 6.58
C VAL A 216 15.05 12.68 6.71
N SER A 217 15.29 13.36 5.59
CA SER A 217 15.32 14.82 5.57
C SER A 217 13.91 15.33 5.86
N GLY A 218 13.62 15.51 7.15
CA GLY A 218 12.60 16.44 7.59
C GLY A 218 13.00 17.81 7.05
N GLN A 219 12.17 18.34 6.16
CA GLN A 219 12.29 19.70 5.69
C GLN A 219 11.99 20.61 6.89
N GLU A 220 13.03 21.15 7.53
CA GLU A 220 12.89 22.26 8.47
C GLU A 220 12.45 23.52 7.69
N PRO A 221 11.56 24.35 8.25
CA PRO A 221 11.27 25.65 7.66
C PRO A 221 12.46 26.57 7.89
N GLU A 222 13.10 26.98 6.79
CA GLU A 222 14.12 28.01 6.73
C GLU A 222 13.55 29.32 7.32
N THR A 223 13.92 29.62 8.56
CA THR A 223 13.68 30.93 9.18
C THR A 223 14.79 31.86 8.74
N ASP A 224 14.52 32.63 7.69
CA ASP A 224 15.39 33.72 7.26
C ASP A 224 15.39 34.80 8.35
N SER A 225 16.52 34.87 9.06
CA SER A 225 16.79 35.81 10.14
C SER A 225 18.19 36.38 9.96
N ALA A 226 18.33 37.25 8.97
CA ALA A 226 19.44 38.21 8.91
C ALA A 226 19.12 39.32 7.90
N GLU A 227 18.56 40.43 8.37
CA GLU A 227 19.02 41.78 7.98
C GLU A 227 18.45 42.82 8.96
N LEU A 228 19.10 42.89 10.13
CA LEU A 228 19.08 44.06 10.99
C LEU A 228 20.40 44.81 10.77
N SER A 229 20.41 45.83 9.91
CA SER A 229 21.34 46.94 10.08
C SER A 229 20.85 48.20 9.38
N ALA A 230 20.78 49.27 10.17
CA ALA A 230 20.58 50.67 9.78
C ALA A 230 19.12 51.01 9.40
N TRP A 231 18.46 52.04 9.94
CA TRP A 231 18.92 53.39 10.27
C TRP A 231 18.17 53.96 11.49
N SER A 232 18.96 54.71 12.27
CA SER A 232 18.70 55.73 13.29
C SER A 232 17.33 56.42 13.42
N CYS A 233 17.00 56.67 14.69
CA CYS A 233 16.22 57.79 15.22
C CYS A 233 16.39 59.13 14.46
N GLY A 234 15.29 59.86 14.28
CA GLY A 234 15.28 61.27 13.90
C GLY A 234 13.87 61.83 13.88
N ALA A 235 13.51 62.56 14.93
CA ALA A 235 12.27 63.31 15.04
C ALA A 235 12.28 64.59 14.18
N ILE A 236 11.10 65.21 14.03
CA ILE A 236 10.85 66.65 13.73
C ILE A 236 10.83 67.05 12.24
N LEU A 237 9.64 67.29 11.64
CA LEU A 237 9.11 68.64 11.32
C LEU A 237 7.80 68.63 10.51
N CYS A 238 7.08 69.73 10.68
CA CYS A 238 5.79 70.16 10.16
C CYS A 238 5.95 70.98 8.85
N SER A 239 5.02 70.85 7.89
CA SER A 239 4.53 71.91 6.96
C SER A 239 3.53 71.28 5.95
N THR A 240 2.22 71.54 5.96
CA THR A 240 1.42 72.67 5.43
C THR A 240 1.39 72.89 3.90
N HIS A 241 0.17 73.19 3.41
CA HIS A 241 -0.34 73.56 2.06
C HIS A 241 -0.88 72.39 1.21
N ALA A 242 -2.20 72.20 1.00
CA ALA A 242 -3.28 73.04 0.44
C ALA A 242 -3.31 73.04 -1.11
N ASP A 243 -4.34 72.41 -1.71
CA ASP A 243 -5.31 73.02 -2.65
C ASP A 243 -6.06 71.99 -3.54
N THR A 244 -7.36 72.27 -3.70
CA THR A 244 -8.55 71.53 -4.22
C THR A 244 -8.75 71.58 -5.77
N PRO A 245 -9.93 71.27 -6.38
CA PRO A 245 -10.77 70.06 -6.48
C PRO A 245 -11.27 69.75 -7.95
N LEU A 246 -12.32 68.91 -8.11
CA LEU A 246 -13.17 68.56 -9.30
C LEU A 246 -12.77 67.25 -10.02
N GLY A 247 -13.63 66.29 -10.36
CA GLY A 247 -15.07 66.06 -10.28
C GLY A 247 -15.35 64.67 -10.92
N CYS A 248 -16.14 63.80 -10.29
CA CYS A 248 -17.52 63.43 -10.67
C CYS A 248 -17.67 62.14 -11.52
N ALA A 249 -18.75 61.40 -11.23
CA ALA A 249 -19.33 60.22 -11.91
C ALA A 249 -18.69 58.83 -11.63
N THR A 250 -19.15 58.07 -10.62
CA THR A 250 -20.35 57.19 -10.55
C THR A 250 -20.23 55.85 -11.30
N HIS A 251 -20.26 54.77 -10.51
CA HIS A 251 -20.65 53.35 -10.73
C HIS A 251 -19.65 52.50 -9.93
N GLY A 252 -20.00 51.65 -8.96
CA GLY A 252 -21.26 51.16 -8.45
C GLY A 252 -20.92 49.91 -7.65
N LEU A 253 -21.22 49.94 -6.34
CA LEU A 253 -21.41 48.84 -5.39
C LEU A 253 -20.37 47.70 -5.30
N GLY A 254 -19.81 47.54 -4.08
CA GLY A 254 -19.27 46.24 -3.65
C GLY A 254 -18.20 46.25 -2.56
N ILE A 255 -18.12 47.28 -1.72
CA ILE A 255 -17.17 47.36 -0.59
C ILE A 255 -17.48 46.30 0.47
N ALA A 256 -16.42 45.59 0.85
CA ALA A 256 -16.10 45.05 2.17
C ALA A 256 -17.22 44.33 2.95
N ARG A 257 -17.25 43.00 2.83
CA ARG A 257 -17.93 42.15 3.80
C ARG A 257 -17.35 40.74 3.92
N GLN A 258 -16.05 40.60 4.19
CA GLN A 258 -15.53 39.28 4.59
C GLN A 258 -14.24 39.23 5.43
N GLU A 259 -13.81 40.34 6.06
CA GLU A 259 -12.64 40.32 6.95
C GLU A 259 -12.97 40.48 8.45
N VAL A 260 -14.25 40.64 8.83
CA VAL A 260 -14.63 40.84 10.25
C VAL A 260 -15.26 39.60 10.90
N LEU A 261 -15.53 38.52 10.15
CA LEU A 261 -16.17 37.31 10.71
C LEU A 261 -15.20 36.20 11.17
N MET A 262 -13.92 36.26 10.81
CA MET A 262 -12.91 35.23 11.15
C MET A 262 -12.05 35.58 12.38
N ALA A 263 -12.07 36.83 12.84
CA ALA A 263 -11.27 37.28 13.99
C ALA A 263 -11.96 37.07 15.36
N THR A 264 -13.30 36.93 15.39
CA THR A 264 -14.09 36.88 16.64
C THR A 264 -14.22 35.47 17.23
N THR A 265 -13.87 34.41 16.49
CA THR A 265 -13.98 33.01 16.93
C THR A 265 -12.73 32.46 17.62
N ARG A 266 -11.57 33.15 17.57
CA ARG A 266 -10.35 32.70 18.28
C ARG A 266 -10.31 33.11 19.75
N THR A 267 -10.88 34.25 20.11
CA THR A 267 -10.85 34.79 21.48
C THR A 267 -11.79 34.04 22.43
N THR A 268 -12.95 33.61 21.94
CA THR A 268 -13.93 32.87 22.75
C THR A 268 -13.43 31.49 23.16
N ASN A 269 -12.67 30.80 22.29
CA ASN A 269 -12.16 29.45 22.59
C ASN A 269 -10.94 29.47 23.52
N ALA A 270 -10.08 30.50 23.41
CA ALA A 270 -8.98 30.73 24.34
C ALA A 270 -9.47 31.09 25.76
N GLN A 271 -10.51 31.94 25.86
CA GLN A 271 -11.14 32.29 27.14
C GLN A 271 -11.94 31.13 27.76
N ARG A 272 -12.53 30.25 26.95
CA ARG A 272 -13.21 29.03 27.44
C ARG A 272 -12.23 28.00 28.02
N ARG A 273 -11.01 27.93 27.48
CA ARG A 273 -9.92 27.09 28.03
C ARG A 273 -9.38 27.65 29.34
N ALA A 274 -9.28 28.96 29.49
CA ALA A 274 -8.81 29.61 30.71
C ALA A 274 -9.82 29.58 31.87
N ARG A 275 -11.14 29.50 31.60
CA ARG A 275 -12.20 29.41 32.64
C ARG A 275 -12.57 27.99 33.08
N ALA A 276 -12.04 26.97 32.42
CA ALA A 276 -12.36 25.58 32.75
C ALA A 276 -11.43 24.97 33.83
N ASP A 277 -10.41 25.71 34.27
CA ASP A 277 -9.36 25.20 35.17
C ASP A 277 -9.57 25.55 36.66
N ASP A 278 -10.71 26.14 37.02
CA ASP A 278 -10.96 26.63 38.39
C ASP A 278 -12.20 26.00 39.06
N ARG A 279 -12.49 24.73 38.75
CA ARG A 279 -13.42 23.91 39.53
C ARG A 279 -12.67 22.74 40.16
N ALA A 280 -12.20 22.97 41.38
CA ALA A 280 -11.70 21.94 42.28
C ALA A 280 -12.73 20.79 42.38
N HIS A 281 -12.50 19.72 41.61
CA HIS A 281 -13.13 18.43 41.84
C HIS A 281 -12.31 17.68 42.90
N PRO A 282 -12.97 16.95 43.82
CA PRO A 282 -12.26 16.07 44.75
C PRO A 282 -11.39 15.09 43.94
N ALA A 283 -10.14 14.91 44.37
CA ALA A 283 -9.12 14.16 43.63
C ALA A 283 -9.55 12.70 43.40
N GLU A 284 -10.05 12.41 42.20
CA GLU A 284 -10.20 11.04 41.70
C GLU A 284 -8.82 10.41 41.44
N PRO A 285 -8.67 9.08 41.60
CA PRO A 285 -7.38 8.40 41.42
C PRO A 285 -6.83 8.70 40.03
N ALA A 286 -5.59 9.21 39.99
CA ALA A 286 -4.93 9.65 38.77
C ALA A 286 -4.94 8.54 37.71
N HIS A 287 -5.71 8.75 36.62
CA HIS A 287 -5.70 7.81 35.50
C HIS A 287 -4.27 7.69 34.93
N GLY A 288 -3.79 6.47 34.71
CA GLY A 288 -2.41 6.18 34.25
C GLY A 288 -1.97 6.83 32.92
N TYR A 289 -2.85 7.54 32.21
CA TYR A 289 -2.48 8.35 31.04
C TYR A 289 -2.12 9.80 31.38
N ALA A 290 -2.24 10.24 32.64
CA ALA A 290 -1.95 11.61 33.06
C ALA A 290 -0.60 12.18 32.56
N PRO A 291 0.53 11.44 32.59
CA PRO A 291 1.81 11.96 32.06
C PRO A 291 1.84 12.07 30.53
N THR A 292 1.06 11.25 29.80
CA THR A 292 1.02 11.22 28.32
C THR A 292 -0.19 11.94 27.74
N LYS A 293 -1.08 12.48 28.58
CA LYS A 293 -2.34 13.16 28.21
C LYS A 293 -2.14 14.23 27.13
N GLY A 294 -1.13 15.08 27.29
CA GLY A 294 -0.82 16.13 26.32
C GLY A 294 -0.46 15.60 24.93
N ALA A 295 0.24 14.47 24.86
CA ALA A 295 0.61 13.84 23.59
C ALA A 295 -0.61 13.21 22.89
N HIS A 296 -1.48 12.51 23.64
CA HIS A 296 -2.72 11.96 23.09
C HIS A 296 -3.66 13.05 22.58
N LEU A 297 -3.82 14.15 23.33
CA LEU A 297 -4.63 15.29 22.92
C LEU A 297 -4.12 15.94 21.63
N LYS A 298 -2.80 16.09 21.47
CA LYS A 298 -2.20 16.60 20.22
C LYS A 298 -2.49 15.68 19.02
N ARG A 299 -2.39 14.36 19.20
CA ARG A 299 -2.71 13.37 18.15
C ARG A 299 -4.18 13.40 17.78
N LEU A 300 -5.08 13.45 18.76
CA LEU A 300 -6.52 13.57 18.54
C LEU A 300 -6.89 14.87 17.83
N ALA A 301 -6.28 16.01 18.18
CA ALA A 301 -6.51 17.28 17.49
C ALA A 301 -6.06 17.23 16.02
N ARG A 302 -4.98 16.51 15.69
CA ARG A 302 -4.55 16.28 14.31
C ARG A 302 -5.55 15.40 13.55
N ILE A 303 -6.02 14.32 14.17
CA ILE A 303 -7.03 13.42 13.60
C ILE A 303 -8.32 14.18 13.29
N GLU A 304 -8.77 15.03 14.21
CA GLU A 304 -9.94 15.91 13.99
C GLU A 304 -9.74 16.83 12.78
N GLY A 305 -8.54 17.37 12.60
CA GLY A 305 -8.16 18.15 11.41
C GLY A 305 -8.23 17.34 10.12
N GLN A 306 -7.76 16.09 10.14
CA GLN A 306 -7.84 15.18 8.99
C GLN A 306 -9.29 14.83 8.64
N VAL A 307 -10.14 14.56 9.64
CA VAL A 307 -11.57 14.30 9.44
C VAL A 307 -12.26 15.50 8.80
N ARG A 308 -11.97 16.73 9.27
CA ARG A 308 -12.46 17.95 8.60
C ARG A 308 -11.95 18.10 7.17
N GLY A 309 -10.71 17.69 6.92
CA GLY A 309 -10.14 17.64 5.57
C GLY A 309 -10.93 16.70 4.66
N ILE A 310 -11.27 15.50 5.14
CA ILE A 310 -12.10 14.52 4.43
C ILE A 310 -13.48 15.11 4.13
N THR A 311 -14.13 15.76 5.09
CA THR A 311 -15.43 16.43 4.87
C THR A 311 -15.35 17.42 3.71
N ARG A 312 -14.32 18.27 3.68
CA ARG A 312 -14.12 19.24 2.59
C ARG A 312 -13.84 18.56 1.26
N MET A 313 -13.06 17.47 1.26
CA MET A 313 -12.81 16.70 0.03
C MET A 313 -14.10 16.11 -0.56
N VAL A 314 -15.04 15.71 0.28
CA VAL A 314 -16.35 15.22 -0.16
C VAL A 314 -17.22 16.37 -0.66
N GLU A 315 -17.23 17.52 0.03
CA GLU A 315 -17.95 18.72 -0.41
C GLU A 315 -17.44 19.28 -1.75
N GLU A 316 -16.14 19.14 -2.02
CA GLU A 316 -15.48 19.58 -3.27
C GLU A 316 -15.48 18.51 -4.38
N ASP A 317 -16.23 17.40 -4.22
CA ASP A 317 -16.30 16.30 -5.19
C ASP A 317 -14.92 15.75 -5.61
N LYS A 318 -13.97 15.66 -4.67
CA LYS A 318 -12.62 15.12 -4.93
C LYS A 318 -12.68 13.66 -5.36
N TYR A 319 -11.63 13.24 -6.06
CA TYR A 319 -11.51 11.88 -6.55
C TYR A 319 -11.60 10.86 -5.41
N CYS A 320 -12.45 9.84 -5.58
CA CYS A 320 -12.79 8.91 -4.51
C CYS A 320 -11.57 8.18 -3.93
N ILE A 321 -10.54 7.91 -4.72
CA ILE A 321 -9.31 7.25 -4.24
C ILE A 321 -8.56 8.16 -3.26
N ASP A 322 -8.52 9.47 -3.50
CA ASP A 322 -7.85 10.42 -2.60
C ASP A 322 -8.59 10.50 -1.27
N VAL A 323 -9.92 10.49 -1.30
CA VAL A 323 -10.77 10.43 -0.10
C VAL A 323 -10.51 9.14 0.68
N LEU A 324 -10.48 7.98 0.01
CA LEU A 324 -10.21 6.69 0.66
C LEU A 324 -8.79 6.61 1.26
N THR A 325 -7.80 7.22 0.62
CA THR A 325 -6.45 7.36 1.15
C THR A 325 -6.44 8.16 2.45
N GLN A 326 -7.15 9.29 2.51
CA GLN A 326 -7.25 10.09 3.74
C GLN A 326 -8.01 9.37 4.86
N VAL A 327 -9.09 8.65 4.54
CA VAL A 327 -9.80 7.80 5.50
C VAL A 327 -8.85 6.74 6.08
N SER A 328 -8.04 6.09 5.24
CA SER A 328 -7.06 5.10 5.69
C SER A 328 -5.93 5.70 6.55
N ALA A 329 -5.56 6.96 6.30
CA ALA A 329 -4.61 7.67 7.15
C ALA A 329 -5.20 7.98 8.55
N VAL A 330 -6.47 8.38 8.60
CA VAL A 330 -7.19 8.64 9.87
C VAL A 330 -7.35 7.36 10.69
N THR A 331 -7.71 6.23 10.08
CA THR A 331 -7.86 4.96 10.80
C THR A 331 -6.54 4.49 11.40
N LYS A 332 -5.43 4.58 10.66
CA LYS A 332 -4.07 4.29 11.19
C LYS A 332 -3.69 5.22 12.34
N ALA A 333 -4.02 6.50 12.24
CA ALA A 333 -3.74 7.46 13.31
C ALA A 333 -4.55 7.15 14.58
N LEU A 334 -5.82 6.74 14.45
CA LEU A 334 -6.65 6.28 15.56
C LEU A 334 -6.08 5.00 16.19
N GLN A 335 -5.67 4.02 15.38
CA GLN A 335 -5.02 2.79 15.87
C GLN A 335 -3.74 3.10 16.67
N ALA A 336 -2.92 4.05 16.21
CA ALA A 336 -1.73 4.47 16.93
C ALA A 336 -2.06 5.14 18.29
N VAL A 337 -3.15 5.90 18.38
CA VAL A 337 -3.63 6.45 19.66
C VAL A 337 -4.09 5.34 20.59
N SER A 338 -4.87 4.37 20.09
CA SER A 338 -5.33 3.22 20.86
C SER A 338 -4.17 2.39 21.41
N LEU A 339 -3.15 2.13 20.58
CA LEU A 339 -1.96 1.39 21.01
C LEU A 339 -1.15 2.15 22.06
N GLY A 340 -0.98 3.47 21.90
CA GLY A 340 -0.27 4.27 22.90
C GLY A 340 -1.01 4.35 24.24
N LEU A 341 -2.35 4.40 24.24
CA LEU A 341 -3.15 4.31 25.47
C LEU A 341 -3.04 2.94 26.11
N LEU A 342 -3.02 1.87 25.32
CA LEU A 342 -2.84 0.51 25.78
C LEU A 342 -1.45 0.31 26.42
N GLU A 343 -0.39 0.78 25.78
CA GLU A 343 0.98 0.71 26.31
C GLU A 343 1.11 1.48 27.64
N ALA A 344 0.59 2.70 27.71
CA ALA A 344 0.58 3.48 28.94
C ALA A 344 -0.21 2.76 30.05
N HIS A 345 -1.35 2.15 29.72
CA HIS A 345 -2.14 1.38 30.68
C HIS A 345 -1.39 0.15 31.19
N ILE A 346 -0.80 -0.65 30.30
CA ILE A 346 -0.02 -1.83 30.67
C ILE A 346 1.19 -1.43 31.53
N ALA A 347 1.93 -0.39 31.15
CA ALA A 347 3.10 0.07 31.90
C ALA A 347 2.75 0.45 33.35
N HIS A 348 1.64 1.16 33.56
CA HIS A 348 1.19 1.53 34.91
C HIS A 348 0.59 0.34 35.66
N CYS A 349 -0.34 -0.42 35.06
CA CYS A 349 -0.99 -1.54 35.73
C CYS A 349 -0.02 -2.68 36.08
N VAL A 350 0.96 -2.97 35.22
CA VAL A 350 1.98 -3.98 35.49
C VAL A 350 2.98 -3.48 36.55
N ALA A 351 3.41 -2.22 36.48
CA ALA A 351 4.27 -1.65 37.52
C ALA A 351 3.61 -1.65 38.90
N ASP A 352 2.33 -1.27 38.97
CA ASP A 352 1.56 -1.25 40.22
C ASP A 352 1.30 -2.68 40.73
N ALA A 353 0.96 -3.63 39.85
CA ALA A 353 0.73 -5.02 40.24
C ALA A 353 2.01 -5.71 40.75
N VAL A 354 3.16 -5.42 40.14
CA VAL A 354 4.48 -5.92 40.57
C VAL A 354 4.90 -5.28 41.90
N ALA A 355 4.57 -4.00 42.12
CA ALA A 355 4.87 -3.30 43.38
C ALA A 355 4.03 -3.81 44.56
N VAL A 356 2.76 -4.19 44.32
CA VAL A 356 1.87 -4.76 45.35
C VAL A 356 2.24 -6.20 45.69
N GLY A 357 2.55 -7.03 44.68
CA GLY A 357 2.94 -8.43 44.86
C GLY A 357 1.81 -9.36 45.35
N GLY A 358 2.11 -10.67 45.42
CA GLY A 358 1.18 -11.69 45.94
C GLY A 358 -0.11 -11.90 45.12
N ASP A 359 -1.12 -12.47 45.76
CA ASP A 359 -2.41 -12.78 45.14
C ASP A 359 -3.19 -11.52 44.71
N GLU A 360 -2.97 -10.39 45.38
CA GLU A 360 -3.58 -9.10 45.06
C GLU A 360 -3.02 -8.51 43.76
N GLY A 361 -1.70 -8.60 43.53
CA GLY A 361 -1.08 -8.22 42.26
C GLY A 361 -1.57 -9.08 41.09
N ALA A 362 -1.72 -10.39 41.30
CA ALA A 362 -2.24 -11.32 40.29
C ALA A 362 -3.70 -11.01 39.90
N ALA A 363 -4.54 -10.62 40.86
CA ALA A 363 -5.93 -10.22 40.61
C ALA A 363 -6.01 -8.94 39.76
N LYS A 364 -5.20 -7.92 40.06
CA LYS A 364 -5.13 -6.67 39.27
C LYS A 364 -4.62 -6.88 37.85
N LEU A 365 -3.63 -7.75 37.67
CA LEU A 365 -3.11 -8.08 36.34
C LEU A 365 -4.17 -8.81 35.47
N LYS A 366 -4.97 -9.69 36.09
CA LYS A 366 -6.06 -10.39 35.42
C LYS A 366 -7.17 -9.42 34.99
N GLU A 367 -7.57 -8.50 35.86
CA GLU A 367 -8.57 -7.47 35.55
C GLU A 367 -8.15 -6.58 34.37
N ALA A 368 -6.90 -6.10 34.37
CA ALA A 368 -6.35 -5.32 33.26
C ALA A 368 -6.33 -6.12 31.94
N SER A 369 -5.91 -7.39 31.99
CA SER A 369 -5.90 -8.28 30.82
C SER A 369 -7.30 -8.51 30.24
N ASP A 370 -8.30 -8.69 31.10
CA ASP A 370 -9.70 -8.90 30.69
C ASP A 370 -10.31 -7.63 30.05
N ALA A 371 -9.96 -6.44 30.56
CA ALA A 371 -10.37 -5.17 29.97
C ALA A 371 -9.79 -4.97 28.56
N ILE A 372 -8.50 -5.29 28.36
CA ILE A 372 -7.83 -5.25 27.06
C ILE A 372 -8.49 -6.22 26.07
N ALA A 373 -8.80 -7.43 26.52
CA ALA A 373 -9.43 -8.44 25.69
C ALA A 373 -10.82 -8.01 25.17
N ARG A 374 -11.56 -7.19 25.93
CA ARG A 374 -12.83 -6.61 25.47
C ARG A 374 -12.64 -5.56 24.38
N LEU A 375 -11.62 -4.70 24.50
CA LEU A 375 -11.30 -3.67 23.52
C LEU A 375 -10.86 -4.26 22.16
N VAL A 376 -10.12 -5.37 22.17
CA VAL A 376 -9.62 -6.01 20.94
C VAL A 376 -10.73 -6.74 20.16
N ARG A 377 -11.85 -7.06 20.82
CA ARG A 377 -12.98 -7.78 20.21
C ARG A 377 -14.08 -6.88 19.65
N SER A 378 -14.07 -5.58 19.99
CA SER A 378 -14.99 -4.56 19.47
C SER A 378 -14.37 -3.85 18.26
#